data_AF-A0A6G6Y5H0-F1
#
_entry.id   AF-A0A6G6Y5H0-F1
#
_cell.length_a   1.000
_cell.length_b   1.000
_cell.length_c   1.000
_cell.angle_alpha   90.00
_cell.angle_beta   90.00
_cell.angle_gamma   90.00
#
_symmetry.space_group_name_H-M   'P 1'
#
loop_
_entity.id
_entity.type
_entity.pdbx_description
1 polymer ?
#
loop_
_entity_poly.entity_id
_entity_poly.type
_entity_poly.pdbx_seq_one_letter_code
_entity_poly.pdbx_strand_id
1 'polypeptide(L)'
;MKRRMHLSAKVPNDGAHRLAWYLGERGDDAFDVLADAAMIQVGMIDRMLSGQLLPCGEIGFALMQATDGAVRPRDFYRACDRGWFDRPAVRDVAGLAA
;
A
#
# COMPACT_ATOMS: atom_id res chain seq x y z
N MET A 1 13.26 -9.27 13.83
CA MET A 1 12.81 -10.61 13.38
C MET A 1 12.27 -10.43 11.97
N LYS A 2 12.68 -11.24 10.99
CA LYS A 2 12.31 -11.02 9.59
C LYS A 2 10.84 -11.35 9.33
N ARG A 3 10.02 -10.33 9.06
CA ARG A 3 8.59 -10.52 8.72
C ARG A 3 8.45 -10.92 7.25
N ARG A 4 7.61 -11.92 6.97
CA ARG A 4 7.24 -12.29 5.60
C ARG A 4 5.89 -11.65 5.24
N MET A 5 5.80 -11.11 4.03
CA MET A 5 4.52 -10.66 3.47
C MET A 5 3.70 -11.87 3.00
N HIS A 6 2.44 -11.94 3.45
CA HIS A 6 1.50 -12.95 2.99
C HIS A 6 0.67 -12.39 1.83
N LEU A 7 1.13 -12.67 0.61
CA LEU A 7 0.50 -12.20 -0.62
C LEU A 7 -0.44 -13.27 -1.19
N SER A 8 -1.63 -12.86 -1.63
CA SER A 8 -2.57 -13.72 -2.37
C SER A 8 -2.03 -14.07 -3.76
N ALA A 9 -2.53 -15.13 -4.40
CA ALA A 9 -2.08 -15.52 -5.74
C ALA A 9 -2.28 -14.41 -6.80
N LYS A 10 -3.35 -13.63 -6.68
CA LYS A 10 -3.64 -12.45 -7.51
C LYS A 10 -3.56 -11.18 -6.66
N VAL A 11 -3.08 -10.09 -7.27
CA VAL A 11 -3.12 -8.74 -6.69
C VAL A 11 -4.58 -8.27 -6.57
N PRO A 12 -5.07 -7.89 -5.37
CA PRO A 12 -6.47 -7.54 -5.20
C PRO A 12 -6.83 -6.15 -5.75
N ASN A 13 -5.93 -5.18 -5.67
CA ASN A 13 -6.09 -3.81 -6.19
C ASN A 13 -4.74 -3.08 -6.29
N ASP A 14 -4.70 -1.93 -6.98
CA ASP A 14 -3.46 -1.15 -7.19
C ASP A 14 -2.88 -0.61 -5.86
N GLY A 15 -3.74 -0.34 -4.88
CA GLY A 15 -3.33 0.07 -3.54
C GLY A 15 -2.51 -1.00 -2.82
N ALA A 16 -3.00 -2.24 -2.80
CA ALA A 16 -2.30 -3.38 -2.23
C ALA A 16 -0.97 -3.64 -2.95
N HIS A 17 -0.96 -3.54 -4.29
CA HIS A 17 0.26 -3.67 -5.09
C HIS A 17 1.33 -2.65 -4.68
N ARG A 18 0.97 -1.37 -4.65
CA ARG A 18 1.88 -0.28 -4.26
C ARG A 18 2.34 -0.40 -2.82
N LEU A 19 1.45 -0.81 -1.93
CA LEU A 19 1.75 -1.03 -0.52
C LEU A 19 2.78 -2.14 -0.33
N ALA A 20 2.64 -3.27 -1.03
CA ALA A 20 3.61 -4.37 -0.98
C ALA A 20 5.00 -3.91 -1.44
N TRP A 21 5.07 -3.15 -2.55
CA TRP A 21 6.32 -2.58 -3.04
C TRP A 21 6.95 -1.59 -2.07
N TYR A 22 6.15 -0.66 -1.52
CA TYR A 22 6.62 0.31 -0.53
C TYR A 22 7.27 -0.37 0.68
N LEU A 23 6.64 -1.44 1.19
CA LEU A 23 7.13 -2.23 2.32
C LEU A 23 8.38 -3.04 1.93
N GLY A 24 8.37 -3.63 0.74
CA GLY A 24 9.47 -4.46 0.24
C GLY A 24 10.78 -3.70 0.05
N GLU A 25 10.72 -2.40 -0.25
CA GLU A 25 11.89 -1.52 -0.38
C GLU A 25 12.50 -1.09 0.98
N ARG A 26 11.76 -1.21 2.09
CA ARG A 26 12.13 -0.64 3.41
C ARG A 26 12.64 -1.64 4.44
N GLY A 27 12.49 -2.95 4.20
CA GLY A 27 13.07 -3.99 5.06
C GLY A 27 12.13 -4.49 6.16
N ASP A 28 12.72 -5.08 7.20
CA ASP A 28 12.01 -5.96 8.15
C ASP A 28 11.06 -5.24 9.11
N ASP A 29 11.31 -3.98 9.44
CA ASP A 29 10.53 -3.14 10.38
C ASP A 29 9.47 -2.27 9.67
N ALA A 30 9.42 -2.29 8.34
CA ALA A 30 8.57 -1.41 7.54
C ALA A 30 7.08 -1.48 7.91
N PHE A 31 6.60 -2.66 8.34
CA PHE A 31 5.22 -2.85 8.80
C PHE A 31 4.93 -2.07 10.08
N ASP A 32 5.82 -2.18 11.07
CA ASP A 32 5.63 -1.55 12.37
C ASP A 32 5.80 -0.03 12.25
N VAL A 33 6.79 0.42 11.47
CA VAL A 33 7.02 1.84 11.17
C VAL A 33 5.82 2.46 10.44
N LEU A 34 5.29 1.79 9.41
CA LEU A 34 4.12 2.29 8.69
C LEU A 34 2.87 2.30 9.57
N ALA A 35 2.66 1.26 10.37
CA ALA A 35 1.52 1.15 11.28
C ALA A 35 1.54 2.28 12.31
N ASP A 36 2.69 2.56 12.92
CA ASP A 36 2.88 3.65 13.86
C ASP A 36 2.65 5.02 13.20
N ALA A 37 3.29 5.27 12.06
CA ALA A 37 3.17 6.53 11.32
C ALA A 37 1.73 6.82 10.84
N ALA A 38 0.97 5.77 10.49
CA ALA A 38 -0.43 5.90 10.08
C ALA A 38 -1.42 5.73 11.25
N MET A 39 -0.94 5.53 12.48
CA MET A 39 -1.74 5.25 13.68
C MET A 39 -2.76 4.11 13.49
N ILE A 40 -2.34 3.04 12.83
CA ILE A 40 -3.15 1.84 12.58
C ILE A 40 -2.52 0.60 13.18
N GLN A 41 -3.30 -0.47 13.29
CA GLN A 41 -2.75 -1.77 13.67
C GLN A 41 -2.08 -2.42 12.47
N VAL A 42 -0.97 -3.12 12.71
CA VAL A 42 -0.25 -3.87 11.68
C VAL A 42 -1.16 -4.89 10.96
N GLY A 43 -2.10 -5.51 11.69
CA GLY A 43 -3.06 -6.43 11.09
C GLY A 43 -4.00 -5.78 10.06
N MET A 44 -4.17 -4.45 10.08
CA MET A 44 -4.90 -3.74 9.03
C MET A 44 -4.08 -3.68 7.73
N ILE A 45 -2.76 -3.53 7.82
CA ILE A 45 -1.85 -3.59 6.65
C ILE A 45 -1.96 -4.98 6.01
N ASP A 46 -1.89 -6.05 6.80
CA ASP A 46 -2.05 -7.43 6.29
C ASP A 46 -3.40 -7.63 5.58
N ARG A 47 -4.49 -7.10 6.15
CA ARG A 47 -5.83 -7.17 5.53
C ARG A 47 -5.96 -6.32 4.26
N MET A 48 -5.26 -5.19 4.17
CA MET A 48 -5.21 -4.40 2.94
C MET A 48 -4.43 -5.11 1.84
N LEU A 49 -3.29 -5.73 2.18
CA LEU A 49 -2.48 -6.53 1.25
C LEU A 49 -3.24 -7.75 0.72
N SER A 50 -4.04 -8.41 1.56
CA SER A 50 -4.89 -9.55 1.16
C SER A 50 -6.18 -9.13 0.45
N GLY A 51 -6.50 -7.84 0.40
CA GLY A 51 -7.74 -7.32 -0.19
C GLY A 51 -8.98 -7.52 0.69
N GLN A 52 -8.82 -7.97 1.94
CA GLN A 52 -9.91 -8.13 2.91
C GLN A 52 -10.36 -6.80 3.53
N LEU A 53 -9.56 -5.74 3.40
CA LEU A 53 -9.87 -4.41 3.91
C LEU A 53 -9.58 -3.35 2.86
N LEU A 54 -10.58 -2.50 2.59
CA LEU A 54 -10.40 -1.24 1.89
C LEU A 54 -10.33 -0.13 2.93
N PRO A 55 -9.32 0.77 2.89
CA PRO A 55 -9.26 1.87 3.84
C PRO A 55 -10.38 2.88 3.56
N CYS A 56 -11.00 3.36 4.63
CA CYS A 56 -11.88 4.53 4.59
C CYS A 56 -11.05 5.81 4.35
N GLY A 57 -11.73 6.95 4.19
CA GLY A 57 -11.08 8.23 3.87
C GLY A 57 -9.94 8.62 4.83
N GLU A 58 -10.20 8.53 6.14
CA GLU A 58 -9.23 8.90 7.18
C GLU A 58 -7.99 8.00 7.17
N ILE A 59 -8.19 6.68 7.20
CA ILE A 59 -7.09 5.70 7.16
C ILE A 59 -6.31 5.81 5.86
N GLY A 60 -7.02 5.97 4.73
CA GLY A 60 -6.38 6.13 3.43
C GLY A 60 -5.51 7.38 3.37
N PHE A 61 -5.96 8.47 3.96
CA PHE A 61 -5.20 9.73 4.01
C PHE A 61 -3.98 9.61 4.93
N ALA A 62 -4.11 8.98 6.10
CA ALA A 62 -2.99 8.68 6.99
C ALA A 62 -1.92 7.81 6.30
N LEU A 63 -2.33 6.76 5.59
CA LEU A 63 -1.42 5.93 4.79
C LEU A 63 -0.74 6.73 3.67
N MET A 64 -1.47 7.62 3.01
CA MET A 64 -0.90 8.47 1.98
C MET A 64 0.17 9.39 2.53
N GLN A 65 -0.05 10.01 3.69
CA GLN A 65 0.96 10.84 4.35
C GLN A 65 2.17 10.01 4.79
N ALA A 66 1.94 8.88 5.46
CA ALA A 66 3.02 8.01 5.95
C ALA A 66 3.87 7.40 4.82
N THR A 67 3.30 7.28 3.62
CA THR A 67 3.99 6.75 2.44
C THR A 67 4.49 7.83 1.47
N ASP A 68 4.44 9.11 1.85
CA ASP A 68 4.78 10.26 0.99
C ASP A 68 4.10 10.19 -0.39
N GLY A 69 2.82 9.80 -0.40
CA GLY A 69 2.00 9.67 -1.60
C GLY A 69 2.31 8.46 -2.49
N ALA A 70 3.23 7.56 -2.08
CA ALA A 70 3.50 6.32 -2.81
C ALA A 70 2.24 5.45 -2.93
N VAL A 71 1.43 5.40 -1.88
CA VAL A 71 0.09 4.77 -1.85
C VAL A 71 -0.96 5.86 -1.64
N ARG A 72 -2.01 5.92 -2.47
CA ARG A 72 -3.11 6.89 -2.34
C ARG A 72 -4.42 6.16 -2.03
N PRO A 73 -5.39 6.80 -1.33
CA PRO A 73 -6.65 6.16 -0.98
C PRO A 73 -7.36 5.55 -2.18
N ARG A 74 -7.38 6.30 -3.30
CA ARG A 74 -8.05 5.89 -4.55
C ARG A 74 -7.44 4.66 -5.21
N ASP A 75 -6.20 4.30 -4.91
CA ASP A 75 -5.56 3.15 -5.55
C ASP A 75 -6.16 1.83 -5.05
N PHE A 76 -6.67 1.79 -3.81
CA PHE A 76 -7.35 0.61 -3.26
C PHE A 76 -8.68 0.29 -3.98
N TYR A 77 -9.23 1.26 -4.69
CA TYR A 77 -10.48 1.12 -5.45
C TYR A 77 -10.25 0.91 -6.95
N ARG A 78 -8.99 0.70 -7.37
CA ARG A 78 -8.61 0.46 -8.76
C ARG A 78 -8.14 -0.97 -8.95
N ALA A 79 -8.56 -1.59 -10.04
CA ALA A 79 -7.97 -2.86 -10.47
C ALA A 79 -6.47 -2.69 -10.73
N CYS A 80 -5.71 -3.76 -10.50
CA CYS A 80 -4.29 -3.81 -10.87
C CYS A 80 -4.11 -4.88 -11.94
N ASP A 81 -3.57 -4.48 -13.09
CA ASP A 81 -3.27 -5.39 -14.21
C ASP A 81 -1.85 -5.96 -14.13
N ARG A 82 -1.16 -5.76 -13.01
CA ARG A 82 0.24 -6.16 -12.76
C ARG A 82 0.29 -7.28 -11.71
N GLY A 83 1.29 -8.15 -11.82
CA GLY A 83 1.62 -9.14 -10.79
C GLY A 83 2.45 -8.52 -9.67
N TRP A 84 2.54 -9.20 -8.52
CA TRP A 84 3.27 -8.70 -7.34
C TRP A 84 4.74 -8.32 -7.60
N PHE A 85 5.37 -8.99 -8.56
CA PHE A 85 6.78 -8.79 -8.88
C PHE A 85 7.00 -7.78 -10.02
N ASP A 86 5.93 -7.24 -10.60
CA ASP A 86 6.01 -6.19 -11.60
C ASP A 86 6.16 -4.83 -10.91
N ARG A 87 7.02 -3.96 -11.43
CA ARG A 87 7.19 -2.62 -10.85
C ARG A 87 5.88 -1.81 -10.91
N PRO A 88 5.52 -1.04 -9.87
CA PRO A 88 4.33 -0.18 -9.90
C PRO A 88 4.39 0.81 -11.07
N ALA A 89 3.24 1.08 -11.66
CA ALA A 89 3.16 2.08 -12.73
C ALA A 89 3.60 3.45 -12.19
N VAL A 90 4.43 4.15 -12.97
CA VAL A 90 4.85 5.52 -12.70
C VAL A 90 3.60 6.39 -12.64
N ARG A 91 3.52 7.25 -11.62
CA ARG A 91 2.44 8.24 -11.55
C ARG A 91 2.79 9.39 -12.48
N ASP A 92 1.90 9.70 -13.39
CA ASP A 92 2.01 10.92 -14.19
C ASP A 92 1.82 12.13 -13.25
N VAL A 93 2.87 12.92 -13.08
CA VAL A 93 2.91 14.12 -12.24
C VAL A 93 2.38 15.35 -12.96
N ALA A 94 2.08 15.25 -14.26
CA ALA A 94 1.64 16.38 -15.09
C ALA A 94 0.29 16.99 -14.68
N GLY A 95 -0.53 16.31 -13.88
CA GLY A 95 -1.89 16.75 -13.51
C GLY A 95 -2.03 17.51 -12.18
N LEU A 96 -0.93 17.91 -11.53
CA LEU A 96 -0.95 18.63 -10.25
C LEU A 96 -0.67 20.14 -10.36
N ALA A 97 -0.47 20.65 -11.59
CA ALA A 97 -0.15 22.04 -11.87
C ALA A 97 -1.28 22.82 -12.58
N ALA A 98 -2.54 22.37 -12.47
CA ALA A 98 -3.72 23.05 -13.02
C ALA A 98 -4.73 23.34 -11.92
#